data_AF-A0A7V8XBB3-F1
#
_entry.id   AF-A0A7V8XBB3-F1
#
_cell.length_a   1.000
_cell.length_b   1.000
_cell.length_c   1.000
_cell.angle_alpha   90.00
_cell.angle_beta   90.00
_cell.angle_gamma   90.00
#
_symmetry.space_group_name_H-M   'P 1'
#
loop_
_entity.id
_entity.type
_entity.pdbx_description
1 polymer ?
#
loop_
_entity_poly.entity_id
_entity_poly.type
_entity_poly.pdbx_seq_one_letter_code
_entity_poly.pdbx_strand_id
1 'polypeptide(L)' 'MWKTARPTVTAEWLCTSCGATNRLLTAPTTTEIRDRCMTCGLAHCIAPVESPVRWRARAA' A
#
# COMPACT_ATOMS: atom_id res chain seq x y z
N MET A 1 -14.19 -22.23 16.65
CA MET A 1 -13.13 -21.32 17.17
C MET A 1 -12.95 -20.19 16.16
N TRP A 2 -13.55 -19.03 16.42
CA TRP A 2 -13.45 -17.88 15.52
C TRP A 2 -12.15 -17.14 15.89
N LYS A 3 -11.14 -17.21 15.02
CA LYS A 3 -9.94 -16.38 15.17
C LYS A 3 -10.39 -14.95 14.94
N THR A 4 -10.21 -14.08 15.92
CA THR A 4 -10.39 -12.64 15.78
C THR A 4 -9.51 -12.20 14.60
N ALA A 5 -10.12 -11.86 13.47
CA ALA A 5 -9.38 -11.38 12.31
C ALA A 5 -8.70 -10.08 12.73
N ARG A 6 -7.36 -10.01 12.60
CA ARG A 6 -6.66 -8.75 12.80
C ARG A 6 -7.17 -7.74 11.76
N PRO A 7 -7.34 -6.46 12.13
CA PRO A 7 -7.70 -5.44 11.15
C PRO A 7 -6.69 -5.48 10.00
N THR A 8 -7.18 -5.40 8.77
CA THR A 8 -6.38 -5.34 7.54
C THR A 8 -6.54 -3.96 6.91
N VAL A 9 -5.50 -3.51 6.22
CA VAL A 9 -5.52 -2.30 5.39
C VAL A 9 -5.20 -2.66 3.96
N THR A 10 -5.80 -1.94 3.02
CA THR A 10 -5.50 -2.11 1.59
C THR A 10 -4.29 -1.26 1.24
N ALA A 11 -3.19 -1.89 0.84
CA ALA A 11 -2.06 -1.23 0.19
C ALA A 11 -2.38 -1.11 -1.30
N GLU A 12 -2.64 0.11 -1.77
CA GLU A 12 -2.72 0.43 -3.20
C GLU A 12 -1.35 0.93 -3.67
N TRP A 13 -0.85 0.40 -4.79
CA TRP A 13 0.48 0.74 -5.30
C TRP A 13 0.54 0.69 -6.83
N LEU A 14 1.41 1.50 -7.43
CA LEU A 14 1.64 1.57 -8.86
C LEU A 14 2.83 0.69 -9.27
N CYS A 15 2.65 -0.16 -10.28
CA CYS A 15 3.76 -0.90 -10.87
C CYS A 15 4.69 0.07 -11.60
N THR A 16 5.94 0.15 -11.14
CA THR A 16 6.96 1.02 -11.75
C THR A 16 7.43 0.53 -13.13
N SER A 17 7.03 -0.67 -13.57
CA SER A 17 7.37 -1.21 -14.88
C SER A 17 6.27 -1.00 -15.93
N CYS A 18 5.01 -1.33 -15.61
CA CYS A 18 3.90 -1.27 -16.57
C CYS A 18 2.84 -0.19 -16.28
N GLY A 19 2.96 0.53 -15.16
CA GLY A 19 2.04 1.60 -14.78
C GLY A 19 0.69 1.13 -14.19
N ALA A 20 0.44 -0.17 -14.11
CA ALA A 20 -0.81 -0.69 -13.56
C ALA A 20 -0.93 -0.43 -12.04
N THR A 21 -2.15 -0.12 -11.59
CA THR A 21 -2.50 -0.05 -10.16
C THR A 21 -2.78 -1.45 -9.62
N ASN A 22 -2.16 -1.79 -8.49
CA ASN A 22 -2.31 -3.07 -7.80
C ASN A 22 -2.82 -2.84 -6.37
N ARG A 23 -3.45 -3.86 -5.77
CA ARG A 23 -4.01 -3.81 -4.42
C ARG A 23 -3.69 -5.09 -3.65
N LEU A 24 -3.18 -4.94 -2.43
CA LEU A 24 -2.87 -6.04 -1.53
C LEU A 24 -3.44 -5.78 -0.13
N LEU A 25 -4.04 -6.78 0.50
CA LEU A 25 -4.44 -6.70 1.91
C LEU A 25 -3.22 -6.95 2.80
N THR A 26 -2.94 -6.01 3.70
CA THR A 26 -1.77 -6.05 4.59
C THR A 26 -2.18 -5.78 6.04
N ALA A 27 -1.30 -6.06 7.00
CA ALA A 27 -1.52 -5.64 8.37
C ALA A 27 -1.21 -4.12 8.50
N PRO A 28 -1.92 -3.38 9.37
CA PRO A 28 -1.69 -1.95 9.58
C PRO A 28 -0.25 -1.58 9.96
N THR A 29 0.48 -2.52 10.58
CA THR A 29 1.86 -2.34 11.04
C THR A 29 2.91 -2.81 10.03
N THR A 30 2.51 -3.22 8.82
CA THR A 30 3.44 -3.64 7.77
C THR A 30 4.19 -2.43 7.23
N THR A 31 5.50 -2.40 7.39
CA THR A 31 6.38 -1.34 6.88
C THR A 31 7.00 -1.69 5.53
N GLU A 32 7.05 -2.98 5.17
CA GLU A 32 7.51 -3.48 3.88
C GLU A 32 6.87 -4.84 3.60
N ILE A 33 6.50 -5.10 2.35
CA ILE A 33 6.02 -6.40 1.88
C ILE A 33 6.39 -6.61 0.41
N ARG A 34 6.55 -7.88 0.00
CA ARG A 34 6.75 -8.24 -1.41
C ARG A 34 5.42 -8.61 -2.05
N ASP A 35 5.17 -8.07 -3.24
CA ASP A 35 4.01 -8.37 -4.06
C ASP A 35 4.41 -8.53 -5.52
N ARG A 36 3.57 -9.16 -6.34
CA ARG A 36 3.76 -9.24 -7.80
C ARG A 36 2.69 -8.42 -8.50
N CYS A 37 3.09 -7.69 -9.53
CA CYS A 37 2.11 -7.01 -10.37
C CYS A 37 1.19 -8.02 -11.03
N MET A 38 -0.12 -7.85 -10.87
CA MET A 38 -1.13 -8.74 -11.47
C MET A 38 -1.20 -8.62 -13.00
N THR A 39 -0.63 -7.57 -13.57
CA THR A 39 -0.60 -7.32 -15.03
C THR A 39 0.65 -7.90 -15.68
N CYS A 40 1.85 -7.52 -15.22
CA CYS A 40 3.11 -7.94 -15.86
C CYS A 40 3.87 -9.05 -15.10
N GLY A 41 3.44 -9.40 -13.89
CA GLY A 41 4.06 -10.45 -13.07
C GLY A 41 5.36 -10.04 -12.37
N LEU A 42 5.90 -8.84 -12.62
CA LEU A 42 7.14 -8.37 -12.00
C LEU A 42 6.97 -8.28 -10.47
N ALA A 43 7.96 -8.76 -9.73
CA ALA A 43 7.98 -8.66 -8.27
C ALA A 43 8.46 -7.28 -7.81
N HIS A 44 7.79 -6.74 -6.79
CA HIS A 44 8.10 -5.45 -6.18
C HIS A 44 8.20 -5.59 -4.66
N CYS A 45 9.13 -4.85 -4.05
CA CYS A 45 9.07 -4.52 -2.63
C CYS A 45 8.24 -3.25 -2.50
N ILE A 46 7.12 -3.32 -1.78
CA ILE A 46 6.23 -2.19 -1.52
C ILE A 46 6.32 -1.81 -0.05
N ALA A 47 6.46 -0.52 0.20
CA ALA A 47 6.43 0.07 1.53
C ALA A 47 5.35 1.16 1.54
N PRO A 48 4.66 1.38 2.67
CA PRO A 48 3.80 2.54 2.82
C PRO A 48 4.62 3.80 2.54
N VAL A 49 4.17 4.60 1.59
CA VAL A 49 4.68 5.95 1.41
C VAL A 49 3.95 6.86 2.40
N GLU A 50 4.64 7.86 2.94
CA GLU A 50 3.99 8.92 3.73
C GLU A 50 3.05 9.72 2.81
N SER A 51 1.78 9.32 2.74
CA SER A 51 0.78 9.94 1.86
C SER A 51 -0.22 10.80 2.65
N PRO A 52 -0.40 12.08 2.29
CA PRO A 52 0.62 13.05 1.88
C PRO A 52 1.21 13.80 3.08
N VAL A 53 2.47 14.23 2.98
CA VAL A 53 3.07 15.25 3.84
C VAL A 53 2.47 16.64 3.49
N ARG A 54 1.66 17.17 4.41
CA ARG A 54 0.81 18.41 4.48
C ARG A 54 1.38 19.75 3.97
N TRP A 55 0.49 20.77 3.76
CA TRP A 55 0.74 22.21 4.12
C TRP A 55 -0.52 23.01 4.59
N ARG A 56 -0.31 24.21 5.17
CA ARG A 56 -1.11 24.90 6.22
C ARG A 56 -1.80 26.22 5.80
N ALA A 57 -2.89 26.54 6.53
CA ALA A 57 -3.35 27.86 7.03
C ALA A 57 -3.92 28.95 6.09
N ARG A 58 -4.86 29.73 6.66
CA ARG A 58 -5.41 31.00 6.14
C ARG A 58 -5.04 32.16 7.08
N ALA A 59 -5.10 33.40 6.58
CA ALA A 59 -5.03 34.61 7.41
C ALA A 59 -6.27 34.73 8.31
N ALA A 60 -6.13 35.46 9.42
CA ALA A 60 -7.23 35.81 10.33
C ALA A 60 -8.15 36.87 9.71
#